data_AF-A0A1B9LYZ8-F1
#
_entry.id   AF-A0A1B9LYZ8-F1
#
_cell.length_a   1.000
_cell.length_b   1.000
_cell.length_c   1.000
_cell.angle_alpha   90.00
_cell.angle_beta   90.00
_cell.angle_gamma   90.00
#
_symmetry.space_group_name_H-M   'P 1'
#
loop_
_entity.id
_entity.type
_entity.pdbx_description
1 polymer ?
#
loop_
_entity_poly.entity_id
_entity_poly.type
_entity_poly.pdbx_seq_one_letter_code
_entity_poly.pdbx_strand_id
1 'polypeptide(L)'
;MVGLTQQEAEKRLFKIKDADGLRDLIQQLDINTHGNTTILYSGMLDSGVHTSEIIDQLKNNSSLRLIDNTEAAKFLADADLNGSPLNRKLKQIFGKGEGSQLSNKAIEFLFGSNSNGSRQPNGAWDAISKRFVDGAVGDVRVLGGFGMDSGRVFGGTQLPALLNNLKVTSVNGIPSSVLKSIEQTEGIGRAFEHIKNIAGLDAAGAKLAPDNIEFWLKLNSPDRKFITYDYFDNLKKTYLNLSPEMQKSIARTSRYLASANDKITNYLSALGHAMWGIGFFIASEEVQVALDRGDAGEARRILLEFVGVRKISDNILELFFGK
;
A
#
# COMPACT_ATOMS: atom_id res chain seq x y z
N MET A 1 16.03 -23.92 3.80
CA MET A 1 15.54 -24.49 5.08
C MET A 1 14.09 -24.09 5.22
N VAL A 2 13.21 -25.03 5.57
CA VAL A 2 11.82 -24.72 5.94
C VAL A 2 11.85 -24.02 7.29
N GLY A 3 11.15 -22.90 7.43
CA GLY A 3 11.09 -22.15 8.70
C GLY A 3 10.29 -22.89 9.75
N LEU A 4 10.30 -22.39 10.99
CA LEU A 4 9.49 -22.92 12.08
C LEU A 4 8.01 -22.58 11.89
N THR A 5 7.14 -23.55 12.15
CA THR A 5 5.70 -23.30 12.31
C THR A 5 5.40 -22.55 13.61
N GLN A 6 4.20 -21.97 13.72
CA GLN A 6 3.73 -21.33 14.95
C GLN A 6 3.83 -22.30 16.13
N GLN A 7 3.32 -23.52 15.97
CA GLN A 7 3.29 -24.52 17.05
C GLN A 7 4.69 -24.93 17.51
N GLU A 8 5.64 -25.06 16.59
CA GLU A 8 7.04 -25.38 16.94
C GLU A 8 7.71 -24.23 17.69
N ALA A 9 7.44 -22.98 17.29
CA ALA A 9 7.97 -21.81 17.96
C ALA A 9 7.39 -21.65 19.38
N GLU A 10 6.08 -21.86 19.56
CA GLU A 10 5.44 -21.83 20.87
C GLU A 10 6.04 -22.85 21.84
N LYS A 11 6.30 -24.07 21.36
CA LYS A 11 6.99 -25.12 22.14
C LYS A 11 8.41 -24.72 22.54
N ARG A 12 9.05 -23.76 21.87
CA ARG A 12 10.40 -23.29 22.22
C ARG A 12 10.39 -22.12 23.20
N LEU A 13 9.25 -21.44 23.40
CA LEU A 13 9.16 -20.25 24.25
C LEU A 13 9.63 -20.49 25.68
N PHE A 14 9.42 -21.68 26.26
CA PHE A 14 9.86 -21.95 27.62
C PHE A 14 11.38 -21.84 27.81
N LYS A 15 12.17 -22.02 26.75
CA LYS A 15 13.64 -21.88 26.76
C LYS A 15 14.11 -20.43 26.63
N ILE A 16 13.24 -19.52 26.17
CA ILE A 16 13.55 -18.12 25.93
C ILE A 16 13.49 -17.32 27.24
N LYS A 17 14.56 -16.59 27.54
CA LYS A 17 14.76 -15.86 28.80
C LYS A 17 14.70 -14.35 28.66
N ASP A 18 14.99 -13.82 27.48
CA ASP A 18 15.16 -12.39 27.22
C ASP A 18 14.66 -11.99 25.83
N ALA A 19 14.75 -10.69 25.53
CA ALA A 19 14.29 -10.10 24.29
C ALA A 19 15.06 -10.61 23.06
N ASP A 20 16.37 -10.83 23.20
CA ASP A 20 17.22 -11.26 22.09
C ASP A 20 16.92 -12.71 21.71
N GLY A 21 16.80 -13.61 22.69
CA GLY A 21 16.36 -14.97 22.42
C GLY A 21 14.96 -15.04 21.78
N LEU A 22 14.07 -14.09 22.12
CA LEU A 22 12.76 -14.01 21.48
C LEU A 22 12.88 -13.52 20.02
N ARG A 23 13.74 -12.55 19.74
CA ARG A 23 14.02 -12.10 18.36
C ARG A 23 14.61 -13.22 17.52
N ASP A 24 15.57 -13.97 18.07
CA ASP A 24 16.20 -15.10 17.38
C ASP A 24 15.19 -16.18 17.02
N LEU A 25 14.23 -16.45 17.91
CA LEU A 25 13.13 -17.37 17.62
C LEU A 25 12.24 -16.84 16.49
N ILE A 26 11.86 -15.56 16.53
CA ILE A 26 11.01 -14.92 15.51
C ILE A 26 11.67 -14.92 14.13
N GLN A 27 12.99 -14.73 14.06
CA GLN A 27 13.73 -14.80 12.80
C GLN A 27 13.71 -16.19 12.15
N GLN A 28 13.50 -17.24 12.93
CA GLN A 28 13.42 -18.62 12.43
C GLN A 28 12.02 -19.01 11.94
N LEU A 29 10.98 -18.22 12.23
CA LEU A 29 9.61 -18.51 11.80
C LEU A 29 9.48 -18.53 10.28
N ASP A 30 8.64 -19.43 9.76
CA ASP A 30 8.33 -19.52 8.35
C ASP A 30 7.54 -18.29 7.88
N ILE A 31 8.00 -17.70 6.77
CA ILE A 31 7.42 -16.51 6.13
C ILE A 31 6.85 -16.83 4.74
N ASN A 32 6.88 -18.11 4.35
CA ASN A 32 6.32 -18.56 3.10
C ASN A 32 4.80 -18.71 3.22
N THR A 33 4.13 -18.50 2.10
CA THR A 33 2.70 -18.74 1.92
C THR A 33 2.44 -19.01 0.43
N HIS A 34 1.25 -19.46 0.09
CA HIS A 34 0.82 -19.64 -1.29
C HIS A 34 0.69 -18.31 -2.04
N GLY A 35 0.42 -18.41 -3.35
CA GLY A 35 0.15 -17.27 -4.21
C GLY A 35 1.41 -16.55 -4.69
N ASN A 36 1.25 -15.84 -5.81
CA ASN A 36 2.34 -15.14 -6.47
C ASN A 36 2.18 -13.62 -6.37
N THR A 37 0.95 -13.13 -6.31
CA THR A 37 0.65 -11.70 -6.22
C THR A 37 0.72 -11.26 -4.76
N THR A 38 1.74 -10.47 -4.42
CA THR A 38 1.88 -9.96 -3.05
C THR A 38 0.92 -8.80 -2.81
N ILE A 39 0.11 -8.91 -1.75
CA ILE A 39 -0.72 -7.81 -1.26
C ILE A 39 -0.15 -7.35 0.08
N LEU A 40 0.10 -6.05 0.19
CA LEU A 40 0.40 -5.34 1.44
C LEU A 40 -0.77 -4.42 1.77
N TYR A 41 -0.90 -4.06 3.03
CA TYR A 41 -2.00 -3.24 3.49
C TYR A 41 -1.62 -2.37 4.68
N SER A 42 -2.29 -1.24 4.85
CA SER A 42 -2.06 -0.36 6.00
C SER A 42 -3.28 0.46 6.37
N GLY A 43 -3.61 0.46 7.66
CA GLY A 43 -4.59 1.36 8.25
C GLY A 43 -6.03 1.07 7.81
N MET A 44 -6.79 2.14 7.57
CA MET A 44 -8.20 2.07 7.22
C MET A 44 -8.42 2.61 5.81
N LEU A 45 -9.52 2.17 5.20
CA LEU A 45 -10.09 2.81 4.03
C LEU A 45 -10.82 4.09 4.47
N ASP A 46 -11.03 5.02 3.54
CA ASP A 46 -11.76 6.27 3.82
C ASP A 46 -13.26 6.03 4.07
N SER A 47 -13.78 4.85 3.74
CA SER A 47 -15.11 4.38 4.13
C SER A 47 -15.23 4.02 5.62
N GLY A 48 -14.11 3.98 6.35
CA GLY A 48 -14.04 3.56 7.76
C GLY A 48 -13.77 2.07 7.97
N VAL A 49 -13.74 1.26 6.91
CA VAL A 49 -13.41 -0.18 6.98
C VAL A 49 -11.93 -0.37 7.27
N HIS A 50 -11.59 -1.21 8.25
CA HIS A 50 -10.19 -1.54 8.51
C HIS A 50 -9.66 -2.46 7.41
N THR A 51 -8.46 -2.21 6.91
CA THR A 51 -7.91 -3.01 5.80
C THR A 51 -7.78 -4.50 6.13
N SER A 52 -7.62 -4.86 7.41
CA SER A 52 -7.63 -6.27 7.84
C SER A 52 -8.95 -6.97 7.54
N GLU A 53 -10.10 -6.28 7.60
CA GLU A 53 -11.39 -6.87 7.28
C GLU A 53 -11.48 -7.27 5.80
N ILE A 54 -10.84 -6.49 4.92
CA ILE A 54 -10.70 -6.84 3.50
C ILE A 54 -9.75 -8.03 3.34
N ILE A 55 -8.61 -8.01 4.03
CA ILE A 55 -7.62 -9.08 3.97
C ILE A 55 -8.20 -10.41 4.44
N ASP A 56 -9.07 -10.40 5.45
CA ASP A 56 -9.77 -11.59 5.94
C ASP A 56 -10.60 -12.27 4.84
N GLN A 57 -11.25 -11.49 3.96
CA GLN A 57 -11.98 -12.03 2.81
C GLN A 57 -11.06 -12.62 1.73
N LEU A 58 -9.79 -12.18 1.71
CA LEU A 58 -8.80 -12.61 0.71
C LEU A 58 -7.96 -13.82 1.14
N LYS A 59 -8.00 -14.22 2.42
CA LYS A 59 -7.14 -15.28 2.99
C LYS A 59 -7.18 -16.61 2.23
N ASN A 60 -8.34 -16.97 1.69
CA ASN A 60 -8.53 -18.23 0.96
C ASN A 60 -8.21 -18.15 -0.54
N ASN A 61 -7.84 -16.97 -1.05
CA ASN A 61 -7.48 -16.83 -2.45
C ASN A 61 -6.07 -17.39 -2.71
N SER A 62 -6.02 -18.58 -3.30
CA SER A 62 -4.78 -19.31 -3.57
C SER A 62 -3.76 -18.57 -4.45
N SER A 63 -4.19 -17.58 -5.24
CA SER A 63 -3.33 -16.77 -6.11
C SER A 63 -2.65 -15.62 -5.37
N LEU A 64 -3.16 -15.24 -4.19
CA LEU A 64 -2.68 -14.10 -3.42
C LEU A 64 -1.70 -14.54 -2.34
N ARG A 65 -0.63 -13.75 -2.20
CA ARG A 65 0.41 -13.91 -1.20
C ARG A 65 0.18 -12.86 -0.11
N LEU A 66 -0.28 -13.31 1.06
CA LEU A 66 -0.68 -12.48 2.19
C LEU A 66 0.15 -12.83 3.43
N ILE A 67 0.67 -11.82 4.14
CA ILE A 67 1.52 -12.05 5.31
C ILE A 67 0.78 -12.81 6.41
N ASP A 68 -0.53 -12.56 6.60
CA ASP A 68 -1.40 -13.20 7.59
C ASP A 68 -1.47 -14.73 7.45
N ASN A 69 -1.23 -15.25 6.24
CA ASN A 69 -1.25 -16.70 6.00
C ASN A 69 0.05 -17.38 6.46
N THR A 70 1.10 -16.61 6.75
CA THR A 70 2.40 -17.13 7.19
C THR A 70 2.36 -17.58 8.65
N GLU A 71 3.18 -18.57 9.00
CA GLU A 71 3.34 -19.03 10.38
C GLU A 71 3.91 -17.93 11.28
N ALA A 72 4.79 -17.09 10.74
CA ALA A 72 5.33 -15.94 11.47
C ALA A 72 4.26 -14.94 11.90
N ALA A 73 3.33 -14.58 11.00
CA ALA A 73 2.27 -13.63 11.32
C ALA A 73 1.26 -14.22 12.32
N LYS A 74 0.87 -15.49 12.16
CA LYS A 74 0.00 -16.18 13.12
C LYS A 74 0.62 -16.21 14.52
N PHE A 75 1.91 -16.55 14.60
CA PHE A 75 2.64 -16.53 15.86
C PHE A 75 2.70 -15.13 16.50
N LEU A 76 2.90 -14.05 15.72
CA LEU A 76 2.90 -12.69 16.27
C LEU A 76 1.50 -12.19 16.65
N ALA A 77 0.46 -12.58 15.91
CA ALA A 77 -0.94 -12.22 16.20
C ALA A 77 -1.40 -12.76 17.57
N ASP A 78 -0.85 -13.90 18.00
CA ASP A 78 -1.09 -14.44 19.35
C ASP A 78 -0.70 -13.46 20.45
N ALA A 79 0.18 -12.48 20.22
CA ALA A 79 0.54 -11.49 21.22
C ALA A 79 -0.68 -10.69 21.72
N ASP A 80 -1.69 -10.47 20.86
CA ASP A 80 -2.91 -9.72 21.20
C ASP A 80 -3.92 -10.57 21.99
N LEU A 81 -3.79 -11.91 21.92
CA LEU A 81 -4.65 -12.85 22.65
C LEU A 81 -4.17 -13.00 24.10
N ASN A 82 -4.91 -12.40 25.04
CA ASN A 82 -4.57 -12.48 26.45
C ASN A 82 -4.46 -13.94 26.93
N GLY A 83 -3.29 -14.31 27.46
CA GLY A 83 -3.03 -15.66 27.97
C GLY A 83 -2.45 -16.64 26.94
N SER A 84 -2.32 -16.25 25.67
CA SER A 84 -1.61 -17.05 24.66
C SER A 84 -0.15 -17.31 25.08
N PRO A 85 0.53 -18.32 24.49
CA PRO A 85 1.93 -18.60 24.78
C PRO A 85 2.83 -17.36 24.58
N LEU A 86 2.70 -16.65 23.46
CA LEU A 86 3.51 -15.46 23.18
C LEU A 86 3.16 -14.30 24.13
N ASN A 87 1.87 -14.03 24.37
CA ASN A 87 1.44 -12.97 25.29
C ASN A 87 2.01 -13.18 26.70
N ARG A 88 1.96 -14.42 27.22
CA ARG A 88 2.57 -14.76 28.52
C ARG A 88 4.08 -14.58 28.52
N LYS A 89 4.77 -14.98 27.45
CA LYS A 89 6.22 -14.82 27.33
C LYS A 89 6.63 -13.34 27.27
N LEU A 90 5.91 -12.51 26.53
CA LEU A 90 6.14 -11.07 26.47
C LEU A 90 5.99 -10.44 27.86
N LYS A 91 4.94 -10.80 28.61
CA LYS A 91 4.73 -10.34 29.99
C LYS A 91 5.84 -10.80 30.94
N GLN A 92 6.40 -11.98 30.72
CA GLN A 92 7.51 -12.49 31.52
C GLN A 92 8.81 -11.71 31.26
N ILE A 93 9.12 -11.41 29.99
CA ILE A 93 10.37 -10.73 29.60
C ILE A 93 10.30 -9.22 29.88
N PHE A 94 9.18 -8.58 29.55
CA PHE A 94 9.05 -7.12 29.52
C PHE A 94 8.17 -6.56 30.65
N GLY A 95 7.62 -7.43 31.51
CA GLY A 95 6.66 -7.06 32.54
C GLY A 95 5.23 -6.90 32.02
N LYS A 96 4.30 -6.63 32.93
CA LYS A 96 2.88 -6.39 32.63
C LYS A 96 2.59 -4.89 32.62
N GLY A 97 1.69 -4.46 31.75
CA GLY A 97 1.05 -3.15 31.83
C GLY A 97 -0.13 -3.15 32.82
N GLU A 98 -0.88 -2.05 32.83
CA GLU A 98 -2.11 -1.94 33.61
C GLU A 98 -3.14 -3.00 33.21
N GLY A 99 -3.97 -3.45 34.17
CA GLY A 99 -5.05 -4.40 33.88
C GLY A 99 -4.61 -5.73 33.25
N SER A 100 -3.35 -6.14 33.44
CA SER A 100 -2.74 -7.30 32.76
C SER A 100 -2.56 -7.15 31.25
N GLN A 101 -2.51 -5.92 30.73
CA GLN A 101 -2.12 -5.67 29.34
C GLN A 101 -0.61 -5.92 29.13
N LEU A 102 -0.17 -5.88 27.87
CA LEU A 102 1.26 -5.83 27.55
C LEU A 102 1.87 -4.53 28.08
N SER A 103 3.12 -4.58 28.54
CA SER A 103 3.83 -3.35 28.92
C SER A 103 4.21 -2.55 27.68
N ASN A 104 4.50 -1.24 27.84
CA ASN A 104 4.99 -0.40 26.74
C ASN A 104 6.24 -1.00 26.07
N LYS A 105 7.14 -1.61 26.85
CA LYS A 105 8.34 -2.29 26.32
C LYS A 105 7.99 -3.49 25.43
N ALA A 106 6.94 -4.25 25.77
CA ALA A 106 6.46 -5.33 24.92
C ALA A 106 5.80 -4.79 23.63
N ILE A 107 5.06 -3.68 23.73
CA ILE A 107 4.47 -3.01 22.55
C ILE A 107 5.58 -2.50 21.63
N GLU A 108 6.60 -1.83 22.16
CA GLU A 108 7.78 -1.38 21.40
C GLU A 108 8.57 -2.55 20.81
N PHE A 109 8.67 -3.68 21.52
CA PHE A 109 9.28 -4.89 20.99
C PHE A 109 8.52 -5.43 19.76
N LEU A 110 7.18 -5.42 19.80
CA LEU A 110 6.36 -5.93 18.70
C LEU A 110 6.31 -4.97 17.52
N PHE A 111 6.08 -3.69 17.80
CA PHE A 111 5.69 -2.69 16.82
C PHE A 111 6.76 -1.62 16.58
N GLY A 112 7.93 -1.72 17.20
CA GLY A 112 9.02 -0.75 17.05
C GLY A 112 9.03 0.31 18.14
N SER A 113 10.22 0.71 18.56
CA SER A 113 10.43 1.73 19.60
C SER A 113 10.20 3.14 19.08
N ASN A 114 9.77 4.06 19.93
CA ASN A 114 9.75 5.49 19.58
C ASN A 114 11.08 6.16 19.96
N SER A 115 11.64 6.94 19.03
CA SER A 115 12.81 7.80 19.27
C SER A 115 12.53 9.18 18.69
N ASN A 116 12.64 10.23 19.52
CA ASN A 116 12.38 11.62 19.13
C ASN A 116 11.03 11.84 18.42
N GLY A 117 9.97 11.21 18.92
CA GLY A 117 8.62 11.29 18.35
C GLY A 117 8.44 10.50 17.03
N SER A 118 9.44 9.74 16.60
CA SER A 118 9.40 8.90 15.40
C SER A 118 9.57 7.42 15.74
N ARG A 119 8.68 6.58 15.21
CA ARG A 119 8.77 5.13 15.32
C ARG A 119 10.01 4.63 14.57
N GLN A 120 10.76 3.74 15.21
CA GLN A 120 11.90 3.04 14.64
C GLN A 120 11.46 1.67 14.07
N PRO A 121 11.94 1.27 12.88
CA PRO A 121 11.57 0.00 12.25
C PRO A 121 12.35 -1.19 12.84
N ASN A 122 12.28 -1.38 14.16
CA ASN A 122 13.05 -2.38 14.92
C ASN A 122 12.16 -3.37 15.72
N GLY A 123 10.87 -3.41 15.42
CA GLY A 123 9.90 -4.32 16.03
C GLY A 123 9.91 -5.72 15.41
N ALA A 124 9.29 -6.68 16.10
CA ALA A 124 9.07 -8.03 15.59
C ALA A 124 8.28 -8.04 14.28
N TRP A 125 7.24 -7.21 14.17
CA TRP A 125 6.47 -7.07 12.94
C TRP A 125 7.31 -6.50 11.79
N ASP A 126 8.28 -5.63 12.06
CA ASP A 126 9.21 -5.14 11.04
C ASP A 126 10.09 -6.27 10.51
N ALA A 127 10.64 -7.08 11.42
CA ALA A 127 11.54 -8.17 11.06
C ALA A 127 10.86 -9.18 10.12
N ILE A 128 9.64 -9.60 10.45
CA ILE A 128 8.91 -10.56 9.61
C ILE A 128 8.38 -9.91 8.33
N SER A 129 7.95 -8.64 8.39
CA SER A 129 7.46 -7.90 7.23
C SER A 129 8.55 -7.66 6.19
N LYS A 130 9.76 -7.31 6.63
CA LYS A 130 10.90 -7.17 5.72
C LYS A 130 11.19 -8.49 5.01
N ARG A 131 11.29 -9.60 5.75
CA ARG A 131 11.52 -10.94 5.18
C ARG A 131 10.42 -11.35 4.21
N PHE A 132 9.17 -11.01 4.53
CA PHE A 132 8.02 -11.26 3.65
C PHE A 132 8.14 -10.48 2.34
N VAL A 133 8.55 -9.22 2.40
CA VAL A 133 8.76 -8.35 1.22
C VAL A 133 9.97 -8.75 0.38
N ASP A 134 11.06 -9.24 0.99
CA ASP A 134 12.26 -9.72 0.27
C ASP A 134 11.92 -10.91 -0.67
N GLY A 135 10.83 -11.62 -0.39
CA GLY A 135 10.27 -12.70 -1.20
C GLY A 135 9.29 -12.25 -2.30
N ALA A 136 8.89 -10.98 -2.34
CA ALA A 136 7.95 -10.48 -3.36
C ALA A 136 8.60 -10.45 -4.76
N VAL A 137 7.77 -10.68 -5.79
CA VAL A 137 8.17 -10.72 -7.20
C VAL A 137 7.06 -10.08 -8.04
N GLY A 138 7.43 -9.38 -9.11
CA GLY A 138 6.47 -8.76 -10.03
C GLY A 138 5.80 -7.53 -9.44
N ASP A 139 4.51 -7.34 -9.75
CA ASP A 139 3.72 -6.25 -9.20
C ASP A 139 3.28 -6.57 -7.76
N VAL A 140 3.48 -5.60 -6.87
CA VAL A 140 3.00 -5.64 -5.50
C VAL A 140 1.82 -4.69 -5.35
N ARG A 141 0.69 -5.19 -4.85
CA ARG A 141 -0.45 -4.33 -4.55
C ARG A 141 -0.41 -3.85 -3.12
N VAL A 142 -0.75 -2.59 -2.93
CA VAL A 142 -0.88 -1.94 -1.63
C VAL A 142 -2.31 -1.46 -1.47
N LEU A 143 -2.94 -1.95 -0.41
CA LEU A 143 -4.29 -1.62 0.01
C LEU A 143 -4.27 -0.60 1.17
N GLY A 144 -5.04 0.47 1.05
CA GLY A 144 -5.23 1.45 2.12
C GLY A 144 -5.97 2.69 1.63
N GLY A 145 -6.40 3.54 2.56
CA GLY A 145 -7.04 4.82 2.25
C GLY A 145 -6.06 6.00 2.17
N PHE A 146 -6.59 7.19 1.95
CA PHE A 146 -5.80 8.43 1.95
C PHE A 146 -5.14 8.76 3.30
N GLY A 147 -5.66 8.16 4.38
CA GLY A 147 -5.16 8.26 5.74
C GLY A 147 -4.00 7.32 6.09
N MET A 148 -3.42 6.57 5.14
CA MET A 148 -2.24 5.74 5.44
C MET A 148 -1.10 6.58 6.04
N ASP A 149 -0.50 6.03 7.09
CA ASP A 149 0.56 6.66 7.86
C ASP A 149 1.92 6.07 7.50
N SER A 150 2.87 6.94 7.12
CA SER A 150 4.23 6.55 6.75
C SER A 150 5.03 6.03 7.94
N GLY A 151 4.63 6.36 9.17
CA GLY A 151 5.21 5.86 10.40
C GLY A 151 4.85 4.41 10.71
N ARG A 152 3.90 3.77 10.01
CA ARG A 152 3.52 2.36 10.25
C ARG A 152 4.46 1.37 9.56
N VAL A 153 4.31 0.08 9.86
CA VAL A 153 5.12 -1.03 9.30
C VAL A 153 5.24 -0.96 7.78
N PHE A 154 4.15 -0.65 7.07
CA PHE A 154 4.20 -0.51 5.62
C PHE A 154 5.17 0.60 5.18
N GLY A 155 4.97 1.84 5.67
CA GLY A 155 5.78 2.99 5.26
C GLY A 155 7.22 2.95 5.78
N GLY A 156 7.41 2.57 7.05
CA GLY A 156 8.72 2.58 7.70
C GLY A 156 9.61 1.37 7.38
N THR A 157 9.03 0.25 6.96
CA THR A 157 9.78 -1.01 6.78
C THR A 157 9.54 -1.67 5.44
N GLN A 158 8.29 -1.93 5.08
CA GLN A 158 7.97 -2.68 3.87
C GLN A 158 8.32 -1.87 2.61
N LEU A 159 8.02 -0.57 2.57
CA LEU A 159 8.31 0.28 1.43
C LEU A 159 9.82 0.38 1.12
N PRO A 160 10.71 0.71 2.09
CA PRO A 160 12.15 0.68 1.85
C PRO A 160 12.65 -0.70 1.37
N ALA A 161 12.13 -1.79 1.94
CA ALA A 161 12.50 -3.13 1.52
C ALA A 161 12.00 -3.46 0.10
N LEU A 162 10.79 -3.03 -0.25
CA LEU A 162 10.19 -3.19 -1.57
C LEU A 162 11.03 -2.49 -2.63
N LEU A 163 11.40 -1.24 -2.40
CA LEU A 163 12.23 -0.50 -3.33
C LEU A 163 13.59 -1.20 -3.49
N ASN A 164 14.20 -1.72 -2.43
CA ASN A 164 15.46 -2.45 -2.57
C ASN A 164 15.36 -3.84 -3.22
N ASN A 165 14.16 -4.42 -3.38
CA ASN A 165 13.96 -5.72 -3.99
C ASN A 165 13.92 -5.65 -5.53
N LEU A 166 14.99 -6.09 -6.19
CA LEU A 166 15.12 -6.07 -7.66
C LEU A 166 14.11 -6.96 -8.41
N LYS A 167 13.44 -7.89 -7.73
CA LYS A 167 12.41 -8.77 -8.32
C LYS A 167 11.05 -8.09 -8.43
N VAL A 168 10.84 -7.00 -7.69
CA VAL A 168 9.60 -6.22 -7.73
C VAL A 168 9.66 -5.27 -8.93
N THR A 169 8.73 -5.43 -9.86
CA THR A 169 8.68 -4.64 -11.10
C THR A 169 7.89 -3.36 -10.92
N SER A 170 6.86 -3.38 -10.07
CA SER A 170 5.98 -2.25 -9.80
C SER A 170 5.28 -2.37 -8.45
N VAL A 171 4.76 -1.23 -7.97
CA VAL A 171 3.88 -1.16 -6.79
C VAL A 171 2.62 -0.40 -7.20
N ASN A 172 1.45 -1.05 -7.08
CA ASN A 172 0.19 -0.54 -7.62
C ASN A 172 0.30 -0.08 -9.09
N GLY A 173 1.08 -0.80 -9.90
CA GLY A 173 1.34 -0.43 -11.29
C GLY A 173 2.33 0.72 -11.52
N ILE A 174 2.83 1.40 -10.48
CA ILE A 174 3.95 2.35 -10.63
C ILE A 174 5.26 1.54 -10.74
N PRO A 175 6.07 1.69 -11.79
CA PRO A 175 7.32 0.95 -11.90
C PRO A 175 8.27 1.19 -10.72
N SER A 176 8.96 0.16 -10.26
CA SER A 176 9.89 0.27 -9.12
C SER A 176 11.06 1.22 -9.40
N SER A 177 11.54 1.27 -10.65
CA SER A 177 12.61 2.20 -11.06
C SER A 177 12.21 3.67 -10.88
N VAL A 178 10.93 3.94 -11.05
CA VAL A 178 10.32 5.26 -11.00
C VAL A 178 10.14 5.67 -9.55
N LEU A 179 9.60 4.78 -8.70
CA LEU A 179 9.54 5.00 -7.25
C LEU A 179 10.92 5.18 -6.62
N LYS A 180 11.94 4.42 -7.07
CA LYS A 180 13.34 4.63 -6.68
C LYS A 180 13.86 6.00 -7.06
N SER A 181 13.55 6.46 -8.28
CA SER A 181 13.96 7.79 -8.71
C SER A 181 13.35 8.86 -7.79
N ILE A 182 12.07 8.74 -7.45
CA ILE A 182 11.39 9.64 -6.51
C ILE A 182 12.05 9.59 -5.14
N GLU A 183 12.32 8.40 -4.61
CA GLU A 183 13.01 8.23 -3.34
C GLU A 183 14.37 8.94 -3.34
N GLN A 184 15.15 8.80 -4.41
CA GLN A 184 16.47 9.40 -4.54
C GLN A 184 16.43 10.93 -4.67
N THR A 185 15.41 11.48 -5.34
CA THR A 185 15.33 12.94 -5.61
C THR A 185 14.53 13.71 -4.55
N GLU A 186 13.51 13.08 -3.96
CA GLU A 186 12.53 13.73 -3.07
C GLU A 186 12.36 13.02 -1.72
N GLY A 187 12.98 11.86 -1.53
CA GLY A 187 12.90 11.07 -0.31
C GLY A 187 11.77 10.04 -0.29
N ILE A 188 11.92 9.05 0.59
CA ILE A 188 10.98 7.91 0.75
C ILE A 188 9.54 8.36 1.04
N GLY A 189 9.36 9.48 1.75
CA GLY A 189 8.05 10.05 2.05
C GLY A 189 7.26 10.45 0.80
N ARG A 190 7.95 10.92 -0.25
CA ARG A 190 7.29 11.24 -1.53
C ARG A 190 6.88 9.98 -2.29
N ALA A 191 7.74 8.96 -2.32
CA ALA A 191 7.40 7.67 -2.92
C ALA A 191 6.19 7.03 -2.21
N PHE A 192 6.15 7.11 -0.88
CA PHE A 192 5.00 6.70 -0.06
C PHE A 192 3.73 7.46 -0.43
N GLU A 193 3.81 8.79 -0.57
CA GLU A 193 2.66 9.63 -0.91
C GLU A 193 2.01 9.22 -2.24
N HIS A 194 2.81 8.93 -3.27
CA HIS A 194 2.28 8.46 -4.55
C HIS A 194 1.58 7.11 -4.44
N ILE A 195 2.16 6.14 -3.73
CA ILE A 195 1.53 4.83 -3.51
C ILE A 195 0.22 4.97 -2.73
N LYS A 196 0.23 5.80 -1.67
CA LYS A 196 -0.96 6.09 -0.85
C LYS A 196 -2.09 6.69 -1.68
N ASN A 197 -1.77 7.67 -2.54
CA ASN A 197 -2.77 8.32 -3.38
C ASN A 197 -3.42 7.32 -4.34
N ILE A 198 -2.63 6.44 -4.97
CA ILE A 198 -3.17 5.38 -5.83
C ILE A 198 -4.00 4.39 -5.01
N ALA A 199 -3.52 3.94 -3.85
CA ALA A 199 -4.25 2.99 -3.02
C ALA A 199 -5.62 3.53 -2.57
N GLY A 200 -5.66 4.79 -2.12
CA GLY A 200 -6.90 5.45 -1.68
C GLY A 200 -7.89 5.65 -2.82
N LEU A 201 -7.42 6.09 -3.99
CA LEU A 201 -8.26 6.22 -5.18
C LEU A 201 -8.76 4.87 -5.67
N ASP A 202 -7.90 3.86 -5.70
CA ASP A 202 -8.25 2.49 -6.09
C ASP A 202 -9.39 1.95 -5.20
N ALA A 203 -9.21 2.02 -3.88
CA ALA A 203 -10.23 1.60 -2.92
C ALA A 203 -11.54 2.38 -3.07
N ALA A 204 -11.47 3.71 -3.24
CA ALA A 204 -12.66 4.55 -3.36
C ALA A 204 -13.42 4.34 -4.69
N GLY A 205 -12.69 4.29 -5.81
CA GLY A 205 -13.27 4.03 -7.13
C GLY A 205 -13.96 2.67 -7.19
N ALA A 206 -13.32 1.66 -6.60
CA ALA A 206 -13.86 0.30 -6.50
C ALA A 206 -15.02 0.18 -5.51
N LYS A 207 -15.28 1.21 -4.68
CA LYS A 207 -16.17 1.15 -3.51
C LYS A 207 -15.84 -0.08 -2.65
N LEU A 208 -14.55 -0.24 -2.38
CA LEU A 208 -14.01 -1.43 -1.73
C LEU A 208 -14.60 -1.59 -0.33
N ALA A 209 -15.18 -2.75 -0.11
CA ALA A 209 -15.79 -3.18 1.13
C ALA A 209 -15.65 -4.71 1.26
N PRO A 210 -15.84 -5.32 2.44
CA PRO A 210 -15.69 -6.77 2.60
C PRO A 210 -16.60 -7.59 1.67
N ASP A 211 -17.78 -7.08 1.36
CA ASP A 211 -18.76 -7.67 0.45
C ASP A 211 -18.54 -7.28 -1.04
N ASN A 212 -17.56 -6.42 -1.33
CA ASN A 212 -17.27 -5.91 -2.67
C ASN A 212 -15.75 -5.88 -2.96
N ILE A 213 -15.12 -7.06 -2.96
CA ILE A 213 -13.67 -7.22 -3.20
C ILE A 213 -13.33 -7.61 -4.65
N GLU A 214 -14.25 -8.26 -5.35
CA GLU A 214 -13.99 -8.88 -6.67
C GLU A 214 -13.65 -7.85 -7.74
N PHE A 215 -14.33 -6.69 -7.72
CA PHE A 215 -14.04 -5.62 -8.66
C PHE A 215 -12.62 -5.08 -8.45
N TRP A 216 -12.22 -4.84 -7.20
CA TRP A 216 -10.88 -4.37 -6.87
C TRP A 216 -9.78 -5.36 -7.31
N LEU A 217 -10.01 -6.67 -7.16
CA LEU A 217 -9.06 -7.70 -7.63
C LEU A 217 -8.87 -7.66 -9.15
N LYS A 218 -9.94 -7.41 -9.92
CA LYS A 218 -9.90 -7.34 -11.39
C LYS A 218 -9.17 -6.13 -11.94
N LEU A 219 -9.00 -5.05 -11.16
CA LEU A 219 -8.27 -3.85 -11.60
C LEU A 219 -6.78 -4.10 -11.88
N ASN A 220 -6.21 -5.22 -11.40
CA ASN A 220 -4.85 -5.61 -11.78
C ASN A 220 -4.78 -6.50 -13.02
N SER A 221 -5.91 -6.76 -13.69
CA SER A 221 -5.91 -7.46 -14.96
C SER A 221 -5.35 -6.54 -16.06
N PRO A 222 -4.48 -7.05 -16.95
CA PRO A 222 -4.10 -6.32 -18.17
C PRO A 222 -5.30 -6.12 -19.12
N ASP A 223 -6.40 -6.86 -18.91
CA ASP A 223 -7.64 -6.63 -19.65
C ASP A 223 -8.35 -5.36 -19.13
N ARG A 224 -8.37 -4.34 -19.99
CA ARG A 224 -8.86 -2.99 -19.70
C ARG A 224 -10.38 -2.87 -19.71
N LYS A 225 -11.12 -3.93 -20.05
CA LYS A 225 -12.59 -3.93 -20.14
C LYS A 225 -13.31 -3.72 -18.81
N PHE A 226 -12.61 -3.80 -17.68
CA PHE A 226 -13.19 -3.65 -16.35
C PHE A 226 -13.26 -2.20 -15.85
N ILE A 227 -12.63 -1.24 -16.54
CA ILE A 227 -12.77 0.16 -16.17
C ILE A 227 -14.10 0.67 -16.70
N THR A 228 -15.10 0.74 -15.82
CA THR A 228 -16.45 1.19 -16.15
C THR A 228 -16.59 2.70 -16.01
N TYR A 229 -17.63 3.26 -16.64
CA TYR A 229 -18.03 4.64 -16.39
C TYR A 229 -18.27 4.89 -14.90
N ASP A 230 -18.97 3.97 -14.21
CA ASP A 230 -19.25 4.08 -12.77
C ASP A 230 -17.97 4.15 -11.93
N TYR A 231 -16.93 3.40 -12.29
CA TYR A 231 -15.64 3.48 -11.60
C TYR A 231 -15.00 4.86 -11.75
N PHE A 232 -14.98 5.40 -12.97
CA PHE A 232 -14.46 6.74 -13.21
C PHE A 232 -15.30 7.84 -12.55
N ASP A 233 -16.62 7.74 -12.59
CA ASP A 233 -17.52 8.67 -11.92
C ASP A 233 -17.31 8.65 -10.39
N ASN A 234 -17.13 7.46 -9.80
CA ASN A 234 -16.76 7.34 -8.39
C ASN A 234 -15.41 8.02 -8.10
N LEU A 235 -14.38 7.76 -8.92
CA LEU A 235 -13.07 8.40 -8.78
C LEU A 235 -13.16 9.93 -8.85
N LYS A 236 -13.92 10.46 -9.81
CA LYS A 236 -14.14 11.91 -9.97
C LYS A 236 -14.83 12.48 -8.74
N LYS A 237 -15.94 11.86 -8.30
CA LYS A 237 -16.68 12.30 -7.10
C LYS A 237 -15.80 12.24 -5.85
N THR A 238 -15.03 11.17 -5.68
CA THR A 238 -14.05 11.07 -4.59
C THR A 238 -13.06 12.21 -4.65
N TYR A 239 -12.39 12.43 -5.78
CA TYR A 239 -11.42 13.50 -5.94
C TYR A 239 -11.98 14.89 -5.59
N LEU A 240 -13.17 15.21 -6.11
CA LEU A 240 -13.83 16.50 -5.87
C LEU A 240 -14.20 16.73 -4.39
N ASN A 241 -14.43 15.65 -3.63
CA ASN A 241 -14.76 15.71 -2.20
C ASN A 241 -13.52 15.72 -1.28
N LEU A 242 -12.30 15.57 -1.82
CA LEU A 242 -11.08 15.65 -1.03
C LEU A 242 -10.72 17.08 -0.64
N SER A 243 -9.89 17.22 0.41
CA SER A 243 -9.35 18.53 0.78
C SER A 243 -8.49 19.11 -0.36
N PRO A 244 -8.33 20.45 -0.45
CA PRO A 244 -7.48 21.08 -1.45
C PRO A 244 -6.02 20.57 -1.43
N GLU A 245 -5.50 20.22 -0.25
CA GLU A 245 -4.14 19.68 -0.08
C GLU A 245 -4.04 18.28 -0.69
N MET A 246 -5.05 17.44 -0.46
CA MET A 246 -5.14 16.09 -1.01
C MET A 246 -5.35 16.11 -2.53
N GLN A 247 -6.18 17.02 -3.03
CA GLN A 247 -6.35 17.25 -4.47
C GLN A 247 -5.02 17.63 -5.12
N LYS A 248 -4.25 18.56 -4.53
CA LYS A 248 -2.91 18.92 -5.01
C LYS A 248 -1.93 17.75 -4.98
N SER A 249 -1.99 16.90 -3.96
CA SER A 249 -1.15 15.70 -3.84
C SER A 249 -1.46 14.67 -4.94
N ILE A 250 -2.75 14.43 -5.22
CA ILE A 250 -3.20 13.57 -6.31
C ILE A 250 -2.82 14.17 -7.66
N ALA A 251 -3.06 15.46 -7.89
CA ALA A 251 -2.69 16.14 -9.13
C ALA A 251 -1.19 15.99 -9.42
N ARG A 252 -0.34 16.10 -8.40
CA ARG A 252 1.11 15.84 -8.52
C ARG A 252 1.39 14.39 -8.93
N THR A 253 0.71 13.43 -8.32
CA THR A 253 0.82 12.01 -8.66
C THR A 253 0.44 11.76 -10.11
N SER A 254 -0.69 12.32 -10.56
CA SER A 254 -1.15 12.19 -11.94
C SER A 254 -0.20 12.86 -12.94
N ARG A 255 0.30 14.07 -12.67
CA ARG A 255 1.30 14.74 -13.52
C ARG A 255 2.58 13.93 -13.63
N TYR A 256 3.02 13.33 -12.52
CA TYR A 256 4.20 12.47 -12.51
C TYR A 256 4.02 11.22 -13.38
N LEU A 257 2.85 10.57 -13.30
CA LEU A 257 2.54 9.43 -14.18
C LEU A 257 2.41 9.85 -15.65
N ALA A 258 1.87 11.04 -15.92
CA ALA A 258 1.71 11.57 -17.28
C ALA A 258 3.05 11.98 -17.92
N SER A 259 3.96 12.57 -17.15
CA SER A 259 5.27 13.03 -17.66
C SER A 259 6.24 11.89 -17.94
N ALA A 260 6.01 10.72 -17.35
CA ALA A 260 6.84 9.55 -17.53
C ALA A 260 6.56 8.73 -18.84
N ASN A 261 6.04 9.38 -19.88
CA ASN A 261 5.52 8.76 -21.11
C ASN A 261 6.57 8.01 -21.97
N ASP A 262 6.06 7.08 -22.81
CA ASP A 262 6.67 6.01 -23.63
C ASP A 262 7.26 4.79 -22.88
N LYS A 263 7.81 4.95 -21.67
CA LYS A 263 8.35 3.81 -20.90
C LYS A 263 7.38 3.18 -19.92
N ILE A 264 6.37 3.91 -19.44
CA ILE A 264 5.47 3.45 -18.36
C ILE A 264 4.10 3.00 -18.88
N THR A 265 3.59 3.59 -19.97
CA THR A 265 2.21 3.33 -20.47
C THR A 265 1.92 1.89 -20.85
N ASN A 266 2.95 1.09 -21.21
CA ASN A 266 2.82 -0.35 -21.46
C ASN A 266 2.84 -1.22 -20.17
N TYR A 267 3.18 -0.62 -19.03
CA TYR A 267 3.29 -1.28 -17.72
C TYR A 267 2.25 -0.78 -16.72
N LEU A 268 1.47 0.25 -17.05
CA LEU A 268 0.37 0.70 -16.22
C LEU A 268 -0.73 -0.37 -16.21
N SER A 269 -1.04 -0.87 -15.03
CA SER A 269 -2.28 -1.63 -14.81
C SER A 269 -3.50 -0.72 -15.07
N ALA A 270 -4.72 -1.28 -15.03
CA ALA A 270 -5.95 -0.49 -15.18
C ALA A 270 -5.97 0.74 -14.22
N LEU A 271 -5.33 0.61 -13.05
CA LEU A 271 -5.14 1.67 -12.06
C LEU A 271 -4.29 2.84 -12.56
N GLY A 272 -3.18 2.54 -13.24
CA GLY A 272 -2.33 3.58 -13.82
C GLY A 272 -3.06 4.38 -14.90
N HIS A 273 -3.92 3.72 -15.68
CA HIS A 273 -4.80 4.38 -16.64
C HIS A 273 -5.90 5.21 -15.96
N ALA A 274 -6.48 4.72 -14.86
CA ALA A 274 -7.45 5.48 -14.08
C ALA A 274 -6.84 6.77 -13.50
N MET A 275 -5.62 6.68 -12.97
CA MET A 275 -4.87 7.82 -12.44
C MET A 275 -4.49 8.84 -13.51
N TRP A 276 -4.13 8.36 -14.70
CA TRP A 276 -3.95 9.22 -15.88
C TRP A 276 -5.27 9.92 -16.24
N GLY A 277 -6.38 9.20 -16.22
CA GLY A 277 -7.71 9.75 -16.46
C GLY A 277 -8.13 10.84 -15.46
N ILE A 278 -7.91 10.63 -14.16
CA ILE A 278 -8.12 11.69 -13.14
C ILE A 278 -7.23 12.89 -13.44
N GLY A 279 -5.96 12.66 -13.80
CA GLY A 279 -5.06 13.73 -14.20
C GLY A 279 -5.59 14.55 -15.37
N PHE A 280 -6.19 13.87 -16.35
CA PHE A 280 -6.75 14.52 -17.53
C PHE A 280 -7.95 15.39 -17.15
N PHE A 281 -8.83 14.88 -16.28
CA PHE A 281 -9.91 15.68 -15.70
C PHE A 281 -9.38 16.93 -14.98
N ILE A 282 -8.36 16.77 -14.13
CA ILE A 282 -7.73 17.89 -13.41
C ILE A 282 -7.17 18.92 -14.39
N ALA A 283 -6.39 18.47 -15.38
CA ALA A 283 -5.82 19.35 -16.39
C ALA A 283 -6.91 20.09 -17.19
N SER A 284 -8.03 19.43 -17.49
CA SER A 284 -9.14 20.06 -18.22
C SER A 284 -9.82 21.18 -17.42
N GLU A 285 -9.99 21.00 -16.10
CA GLU A 285 -10.52 22.04 -15.21
C GLU A 285 -9.52 23.21 -15.08
N GLU A 286 -8.24 22.91 -14.90
CA GLU A 286 -7.18 23.94 -14.83
C GLU A 286 -7.09 24.77 -16.13
N VAL A 287 -7.28 24.11 -17.28
CA VAL A 287 -7.35 24.75 -18.61
C VAL A 287 -8.57 25.64 -18.73
N GLN A 288 -9.74 25.16 -18.35
CA GLN A 288 -10.98 25.96 -18.43
C GLN A 288 -10.85 27.22 -17.56
N VAL A 289 -10.34 27.07 -16.34
CA VAL A 289 -10.10 28.18 -15.42
C VAL A 289 -9.08 29.18 -15.98
N ALA A 290 -8.04 28.73 -16.69
CA ALA A 290 -7.07 29.62 -17.35
C ALA A 290 -7.72 30.37 -18.53
N LEU A 291 -8.54 29.69 -19.34
CA LEU A 291 -9.28 30.29 -20.45
C LEU A 291 -10.31 31.33 -19.96
N ASP A 292 -11.03 31.04 -18.87
CA ASP A 292 -12.00 31.95 -18.26
C ASP A 292 -11.34 33.25 -17.76
N ARG A 293 -10.05 33.20 -17.41
CA ARG A 293 -9.23 34.37 -17.05
C ARG A 293 -8.60 35.06 -18.27
N GLY A 294 -8.83 34.54 -19.48
CA GLY A 294 -8.21 35.03 -20.72
C GLY A 294 -6.74 34.62 -20.91
N ASP A 295 -6.20 33.71 -20.09
CA ASP A 295 -4.81 33.28 -20.15
C ASP A 295 -4.65 32.02 -21.01
N ALA A 296 -4.70 32.22 -22.33
CA ALA A 296 -4.50 31.15 -23.31
C ALA A 296 -3.08 30.56 -23.27
N GLY A 297 -2.08 31.31 -22.75
CA GLY A 297 -0.71 30.84 -22.59
C GLY A 297 -0.61 29.78 -21.49
N GLU A 298 -1.23 30.05 -20.35
CA GLU A 298 -1.32 29.13 -19.22
C GLU A 298 -2.14 27.88 -19.57
N ALA A 299 -3.29 28.04 -20.22
CA ALA A 299 -4.10 26.93 -20.73
C ALA A 299 -3.27 25.99 -21.63
N ARG A 300 -2.47 26.57 -22.55
CA ARG A 300 -1.58 25.81 -23.42
C ARG A 300 -0.46 25.11 -22.65
N ARG A 301 0.11 25.75 -21.63
CA ARG A 301 1.16 25.15 -20.78
C ARG A 301 0.64 23.93 -20.02
N ILE A 302 -0.54 24.03 -19.40
CA ILE A 302 -1.17 22.93 -18.66
C ILE A 302 -1.44 21.73 -19.58
N LEU A 303 -1.97 21.98 -20.79
CA LEU A 303 -2.15 20.93 -21.79
C LEU A 303 -0.81 20.31 -22.20
N LEU A 304 0.24 21.10 -22.42
CA LEU A 304 1.55 20.56 -22.81
C LEU A 304 2.23 19.76 -21.70
N GLU A 305 2.07 20.16 -20.44
CA GLU A 305 2.58 19.43 -19.27
C GLU A 305 1.85 18.10 -19.04
N PHE A 306 0.56 18.05 -19.34
CA PHE A 306 -0.25 16.85 -19.14
C PHE A 306 -0.24 15.90 -20.36
N VAL A 307 -0.23 16.45 -21.57
CA VAL A 307 -0.47 15.73 -22.83
C VAL A 307 0.84 15.43 -23.56
N GLY A 308 1.88 14.96 -22.88
CA GLY A 308 3.11 14.45 -23.51
C GLY A 308 2.94 13.26 -24.50
N VAL A 309 1.72 12.98 -24.98
CA VAL A 309 1.32 11.84 -25.83
C VAL A 309 0.68 12.36 -27.13
N ARG A 310 1.24 12.00 -28.28
CA ARG A 310 0.71 12.29 -29.64
C ARG A 310 -0.55 11.49 -30.03
N LYS A 311 -1.17 10.74 -29.11
CA LYS A 311 -2.39 9.95 -29.36
C LYS A 311 -3.23 9.82 -28.10
N ILE A 312 -4.44 10.35 -28.16
CA ILE A 312 -5.52 9.99 -27.25
C ILE A 312 -6.27 8.82 -27.92
N SER A 313 -6.53 7.72 -27.22
CA SER A 313 -7.37 6.66 -27.79
C SER A 313 -8.84 7.08 -27.71
N ASP A 314 -9.58 6.91 -28.80
CA ASP A 314 -10.98 7.36 -28.93
C ASP A 314 -11.89 6.86 -27.80
N ASN A 315 -11.69 5.63 -27.32
CA ASN A 315 -12.46 5.06 -26.19
C ASN A 315 -12.34 5.87 -24.89
N ILE A 316 -11.20 6.52 -24.67
CA ILE A 316 -10.95 7.33 -23.46
C ILE A 316 -11.65 8.69 -23.62
N LEU A 317 -11.60 9.29 -24.81
CA LEU A 317 -12.35 10.53 -25.08
C LEU A 317 -13.85 10.34 -24.93
N GLU A 318 -14.40 9.22 -25.39
CA GLU A 318 -15.82 8.89 -25.21
C GLU A 318 -16.22 8.64 -23.74
N LEU A 319 -15.30 8.15 -22.90
CA LEU A 319 -15.50 7.98 -21.46
C LEU A 319 -15.44 9.32 -20.68
N PHE A 320 -14.61 10.28 -21.13
CA PHE A 320 -14.41 11.58 -20.47
C PHE A 320 -15.39 12.67 -20.95
N PHE A 321 -15.78 12.61 -22.21
CA PHE A 321 -16.63 13.60 -22.88
C PHE A 321 -17.94 13.00 -23.41
N GLY A 322 -18.34 11.84 -22.87
CA GLY A 322 -19.56 11.14 -23.28
C GLY A 322 -20.74 12.11 -23.46
N LYS A 323 -21.44 11.96 -24.59
CA LYS A 323 -22.57 12.77 -25.05
C LYS A 323 -23.52 13.21 -23.95
#